data_AF-A0A150TSC2-F1
#
_entry.id   AF-A0A150TSC2-F1
#
_cell.length_a   1.000
_cell.length_b   1.000
_cell.length_c   1.000
_cell.angle_alpha   90.00
_cell.angle_beta   90.00
_cell.angle_gamma   90.00
#
_symmetry.space_group_name_H-M   'P 1'
#
loop_
_entity.id
_entity.type
_entity.pdbx_description
1 polymer ?
#
loop_
_entity_poly.entity_id
_entity_poly.type
_entity_poly.pdbx_seq_one_letter_code
_entity_poly.pdbx_strand_id
1 'polypeptide(L)' 'MRLSTGGTPRAIACARPRLVEVDRERVWPLPELLAEILALPHVVGLAEIDGALHWVVDARRLPDIGA' A
#
# COMPACT_ATOMS: atom_id res chain seq x y z
N MET A 1 -1.97 -9.15 -10.57
CA MET A 1 -0.63 -8.66 -10.16
C MET A 1 0.25 -9.87 -9.85
N ARG A 2 1.45 -9.98 -10.45
CA ARG A 2 2.45 -10.99 -10.07
C ARG A 2 3.45 -10.34 -9.13
N LEU A 3 3.62 -10.90 -7.94
CA LEU A 3 4.64 -10.50 -6.97
C LEU A 3 5.65 -11.65 -6.88
N SER A 4 6.93 -11.38 -7.11
CA SER A 4 8.01 -12.32 -6.80
C SER A 4 8.77 -11.86 -5.58
N THR A 5 8.61 -12.58 -4.47
CA THR A 5 9.60 -12.61 -3.41
C THR A 5 10.62 -13.72 -3.74
N GLY A 6 11.74 -13.84 -3.02
CA GLY A 6 12.76 -14.88 -3.27
C GLY A 6 12.29 -16.35 -3.14
N GLY A 7 10.97 -16.58 -3.00
CA GLY A 7 10.33 -17.88 -3.08
C GLY A 7 9.66 -18.14 -4.42
N THR A 8 8.99 -19.29 -4.53
CA THR A 8 8.24 -19.67 -5.73
C THR A 8 7.13 -18.65 -6.01
N PRO A 9 6.89 -18.23 -7.28
CA PRO A 9 5.81 -17.32 -7.60
C PRO A 9 4.46 -17.84 -7.09
N ARG A 10 3.72 -16.99 -6.38
CA ARG A 10 2.35 -17.30 -5.92
C ARG A 10 1.37 -16.27 -6.47
N ALA A 11 0.20 -16.75 -6.89
CA ALA A 11 -0.91 -15.86 -7.20
C ALA A 11 -1.45 -15.28 -5.89
N ILE A 12 -1.48 -13.95 -5.80
CA ILE A 12 -2.12 -13.24 -4.69
C ILE A 12 -3.46 -12.73 -5.22
N ALA A 13 -4.55 -13.16 -4.58
CA ALA A 13 -5.87 -12.66 -4.90
C ALA A 13 -5.96 -11.19 -4.47
N CYS A 14 -6.04 -10.28 -5.44
CA CYS A 14 -6.36 -8.89 -5.16
C CYS A 14 -7.87 -8.78 -4.87
N ALA A 15 -8.23 -7.98 -3.87
CA ALA A 15 -9.63 -7.59 -3.68
C ALA A 15 -10.14 -6.84 -4.91
N ARG A 16 -11.46 -6.90 -5.16
CA ARG A 16 -12.08 -6.08 -6.20
C ARG A 16 -11.90 -4.59 -5.84
N PRO A 17 -11.63 -3.72 -6.82
CA PRO A 17 -11.52 -2.29 -6.56
C PRO A 17 -12.83 -1.76 -5.99
N ARG A 18 -12.72 -0.89 -4.99
CA ARG A 18 -13.85 -0.22 -4.34
C ARG A 18 -13.50 1.25 -4.16
N LEU A 19 -14.47 2.11 -4.34
CA LEU A 19 -14.38 3.50 -3.89
C LEU A 19 -14.80 3.53 -2.42
N VAL A 20 -13.94 4.05 -1.57
CA VAL A 20 -14.16 4.17 -0.13
C VAL A 20 -13.92 5.62 0.26
N GLU A 21 -14.86 6.21 0.98
CA GLU A 21 -14.66 7.50 1.62
C GLU A 21 -13.95 7.28 2.95
N VAL A 22 -12.86 8.01 3.17
CA VAL A 22 -12.02 7.86 4.36
C VAL A 22 -11.94 9.22 5.05
N ASP A 23 -12.28 9.24 6.33
CA ASP A 23 -12.11 10.43 7.17
C ASP A 23 -10.61 10.72 7.35
N ARG A 24 -10.23 12.00 7.29
CA ARG A 24 -8.85 12.44 7.51
C ARG A 24 -8.32 12.03 8.88
N GLU A 25 -9.17 11.96 9.90
CA GLU A 25 -8.75 11.52 11.24
C GLU A 25 -8.31 10.05 11.28
N ARG A 26 -8.76 9.25 10.33
CA ARG A 26 -8.41 7.83 10.17
C ARG A 26 -7.24 7.61 9.23
N VAL A 27 -6.55 8.67 8.81
CA VAL A 27 -5.38 8.62 7.93
C VAL A 27 -4.18 9.18 8.66
N TRP A 28 -3.16 8.34 8.83
CA TRP A 28 -1.93 8.70 9.52
C TRP A 28 -0.75 8.66 8.55
N PRO A 29 0.12 9.69 8.54
CA PRO A 29 1.33 9.66 7.75
C PRO A 29 2.26 8.56 8.25
N LEU A 30 3.04 8.00 7.34
CA LEU A 30 4.06 7.03 7.73
C LEU A 30 5.14 7.72 8.56
N PRO A 31 5.51 7.22 9.76
CA PRO A 31 6.62 7.78 10.51
C PRO A 31 7.92 7.72 9.71
N GLU A 32 8.74 8.77 9.79
CA GLU A 32 9.98 8.93 9.00
C GLU A 32 10.92 7.72 9.11
N LEU A 33 11.16 7.24 10.34
CA LEU A 33 11.97 6.05 10.58
C LEU A 33 11.43 4.80 9.88
N LEU A 34 10.12 4.63 9.81
CA LEU A 34 9.50 3.50 9.10
C LEU A 34 9.62 3.67 7.58
N ALA A 35 9.51 4.90 7.07
CA ALA A 35 9.71 5.18 5.66
C ALA A 35 11.14 4.83 5.20
N GLU A 36 12.14 5.14 6.03
CA GLU A 36 13.54 4.78 5.78
C GLU A 36 13.77 3.27 5.81
N ILE A 37 13.24 2.57 6.82
CA ILE A 37 13.45 1.12 6.98
C ILE A 37 12.77 0.31 5.89
N LEU A 38 11.54 0.68 5.51
CA LEU A 38 10.75 -0.12 4.57
C LEU A 38 11.30 -0.08 3.15
N ALA A 39 12.07 0.95 2.78
CA ALA A 39 12.54 1.18 1.41
C ALA A 39 11.41 1.11 0.35
N LEU A 40 10.18 1.49 0.74
CA LEU A 40 8.99 1.53 -0.11
C LEU A 40 8.51 2.99 -0.27
N PRO A 41 9.12 3.78 -1.17
CA PRO A 41 8.88 5.23 -1.26
C PRO A 41 7.46 5.62 -1.71
N HIS A 42 6.71 4.65 -2.23
CA HIS A 42 5.31 4.79 -2.65
C HIS A 42 4.33 4.62 -1.49
N VAL A 43 4.76 4.06 -0.34
CA VAL A 43 3.93 3.96 0.85
C VAL A 43 4.04 5.27 1.63
N VAL A 44 2.92 5.98 1.78
CA VAL A 44 2.88 7.32 2.39
C VAL A 44 2.22 7.35 3.76
N GLY A 45 1.56 6.26 4.16
CA GLY A 45 0.87 6.21 5.45
C GLY A 45 0.05 4.95 5.66
N LEU A 46 -0.81 5.05 6.66
CA LEU A 46 -1.78 4.04 7.06
C LEU A 46 -3.17 4.67 7.12
N ALA A 47 -4.19 3.88 6.78
CA ALA A 47 -5.59 4.26 6.93
C ALA A 47 -6.36 3.15 7.64
N GLU A 48 -7.29 3.52 8.53
CA GLU A 48 -8.24 2.57 9.07
C GLU A 48 -9.52 2.56 8.23
N ILE A 49 -9.83 1.41 7.63
CA ILE A 49 -11.03 1.19 6.81
C ILE A 49 -11.71 -0.07 7.32
N ASP A 50 -13.01 0.00 7.61
CA ASP A 50 -13.80 -1.14 8.10
C ASP A 50 -13.18 -1.84 9.32
N GLY A 51 -12.50 -1.09 10.21
CA GLY A 51 -11.82 -1.61 11.40
C GLY A 51 -10.50 -2.35 11.11
N ALA A 52 -10.00 -2.31 9.88
CA ALA A 52 -8.71 -2.86 9.48
C ALA A 52 -7.73 -1.75 9.11
N LEU A 53 -6.43 -1.99 9.33
CA LEU A 53 -5.36 -1.10 8.89
C LEU A 53 -4.93 -1.43 7.47
N HIS A 54 -4.88 -0.40 6.63
CA HIS A 54 -4.49 -0.46 5.24
C HIS A 54 -3.29 0.43 4.99
N TRP A 55 -2.35 -0.04 4.17
CA TRP A 55 -1.28 0.81 3.65
C TRP A 55 -1.83 1.80 2.62
N VAL A 56 -1.51 3.07 2.80
CA VAL A 56 -1.83 4.12 1.82
C VAL A 56 -0.66 4.24 0.86
N VAL A 57 -0.93 3.97 -0.41
CA VAL A 57 0.06 4.00 -1.49
C VAL A 57 -0.24 5.18 -2.42
N ASP A 58 0.76 6.03 -2.65
CA ASP A 58 0.70 7.07 -3.67
C ASP A 58 0.97 6.43 -5.04
N ALA A 59 -0.10 6.20 -5.81
CA ALA A 59 -0.03 5.57 -7.12
C ALA A 59 0.89 6.31 -8.10
N ARG A 60 1.11 7.62 -7.92
CA ARG A 60 2.01 8.43 -8.77
C ARG A 60 3.49 8.11 -8.53
N ARG A 61 3.80 7.46 -7.41
CA ARG A 61 5.16 7.05 -7.02
C ARG A 61 5.43 5.58 -7.29
N LEU A 62 4.43 4.85 -7.79
CA LEU A 62 4.67 3.46 -8.20
C LEU A 62 5.65 3.46 -9.38
N PRO A 63 6.67 2.57 -9.37
CA PRO A 63 7.50 2.39 -10.54
C PRO A 63 6.62 1.96 -11.71
N ASP A 64 6.94 2.41 -12.93
CA ASP A 64 6.27 1.92 -14.13
C ASP A 64 6.47 0.40 -14.23
N ILE A 65 5.47 -0.34 -13.78
CA ILE A 65 5.39 -1.78 -13.94
C ILE A 65 4.78 -1.97 -15.32
N GLY A 66 5.64 -1.99 -16.34
CA GLY A 66 5.25 -2.10 -17.75
C GLY A 66 4.15 -3.13 -17.99
N ALA A 67 3.20 -2.75 -18.86
CA ALA A 67 2.09 -3.57 -19.33
C ALA A 67 2.54 -4.85 -20.04
#